data_AF-A0A1X7A4V3-F1
#
_entry.id   AF-A0A1X7A4V3-F1
#
_cell.length_a   1.000
_cell.length_b   1.000
_cell.length_c   1.000
_cell.angle_alpha   90.00
_cell.angle_beta   90.00
_cell.angle_gamma   90.00
#
_symmetry.space_group_name_H-M   'P 1'
#
loop_
_entity.id
_entity.type
_entity.pdbx_description
1 polymer ?
#
loop_
_entity_poly.entity_id
_entity_poly.type
_entity_poly.pdbx_seq_one_letter_code
_entity_poly.pdbx_strand_id
1 'polypeptide(L)'
;MPGASEDVIFKLGGTTFAAMEAKSFKRSATAISWTDSSSKGRQTFVPGKVSADALEISVSGFHKDDHRLAAIGVGPAADLFLDDAALEFPGWGVISGKFFMNDYSGDAPLGDAVKFSATLMSDGDWTFTAAGAS
;
A
#
# COMPACT_ATOMS: atom_id res chain seq x y z
N MET A 1 -25.25 -14.33 -3.42
CA MET A 1 -24.33 -13.62 -2.51
C MET A 1 -22.91 -13.93 -2.96
N PRO A 2 -22.21 -13.02 -3.66
CA PRO A 2 -20.78 -13.18 -3.88
C PRO A 2 -20.04 -12.48 -2.74
N GLY A 3 -19.41 -13.28 -1.90
CA GLY A 3 -18.36 -12.83 -0.99
C GLY A 3 -17.05 -13.53 -1.40
N ALA A 4 -15.95 -12.84 -1.10
CA ALA A 4 -14.54 -13.25 -1.08
C ALA A 4 -13.68 -12.76 -2.27
N SER A 5 -12.72 -11.90 -1.89
CA SER A 5 -11.65 -11.19 -2.60
C SER A 5 -12.09 -10.27 -3.74
N GLU A 6 -12.36 -8.99 -3.41
CA GLU A 6 -12.27 -7.92 -4.40
C GLU A 6 -10.78 -7.72 -4.72
N ASP A 7 -10.38 -8.24 -5.88
CA ASP A 7 -9.02 -8.12 -6.41
C ASP A 7 -8.59 -6.65 -6.46
N VAL A 8 -7.49 -6.33 -5.78
CA VAL A 8 -6.84 -5.03 -5.79
C VAL A 8 -6.02 -4.90 -7.05
N ILE A 9 -6.19 -3.79 -7.77
CA ILE A 9 -5.45 -3.51 -8.98
C ILE A 9 -4.26 -2.63 -8.62
N PHE A 10 -3.05 -3.12 -8.82
CA PHE A 10 -1.82 -2.35 -8.66
C PHE A 10 -1.43 -1.71 -9.99
N LYS A 11 -1.10 -0.41 -9.97
CA LYS A 11 -0.60 0.34 -11.12
C LYS A 11 0.70 1.05 -10.75
N LEU A 12 1.66 1.08 -11.67
CA LEU A 12 2.91 1.84 -11.55
C LEU A 12 3.14 2.65 -12.81
N GLY A 13 3.28 3.97 -12.72
CA GLY A 13 3.51 4.84 -13.89
C GLY A 13 2.45 4.63 -14.98
N GLY A 14 1.19 4.44 -14.59
CA GLY A 14 0.07 4.13 -15.50
C GLY A 14 0.02 2.70 -16.04
N THR A 15 1.00 1.85 -15.73
CA THR A 15 1.02 0.45 -16.13
C THR A 15 0.25 -0.40 -15.13
N THR A 16 -0.82 -1.05 -15.58
CA THR A 16 -1.58 -2.01 -14.76
C THR A 16 -0.82 -3.32 -14.63
N PHE A 17 -0.63 -3.76 -13.39
CA PHE A 17 -0.18 -5.10 -13.03
C PHE A 17 -1.40 -5.98 -12.77
N ALA A 18 -1.19 -7.30 -12.83
CA ALA A 18 -2.24 -8.27 -12.56
C ALA A 18 -2.94 -8.02 -11.21
N ALA A 19 -4.21 -8.41 -11.16
CA ALA A 19 -5.01 -8.44 -9.94
C ALA A 19 -4.27 -9.12 -8.78
N MET A 20 -4.25 -8.45 -7.63
CA MET A 20 -3.60 -8.91 -6.40
C MET A 20 -4.61 -8.92 -5.27
N GLU A 21 -4.40 -9.78 -4.29
CA GLU A 21 -5.13 -9.77 -3.05
C GLU A 21 -4.40 -8.88 -2.04
N ALA A 22 -5.06 -7.85 -1.50
CA ALA A 22 -4.54 -7.13 -0.35
C ALA A 22 -4.70 -7.97 0.92
N LYS A 23 -3.58 -8.26 1.59
CA LYS A 23 -3.54 -9.01 2.84
C LYS A 23 -3.77 -8.12 4.05
N SER A 24 -3.17 -6.94 4.06
CA SER A 24 -3.29 -6.00 5.16
C SER A 24 -3.00 -4.57 4.71
N PHE A 25 -3.65 -3.63 5.40
CA PHE A 25 -3.41 -2.20 5.30
C PHE A 25 -3.23 -1.65 6.71
N LYS A 26 -2.15 -0.91 6.92
CA LYS A 26 -1.82 -0.32 8.22
C LYS A 26 -1.36 1.12 8.02
N ARG A 27 -2.05 2.04 8.67
CA ARG A 27 -1.58 3.42 8.84
C ARG A 27 -1.09 3.61 10.26
N SER A 28 0.14 4.07 10.41
CA SER A 28 0.74 4.40 11.69
C SER A 28 1.02 5.89 11.73
N ALA A 29 0.29 6.62 12.57
CA ALA A 29 0.46 8.05 12.72
C ALA A 29 0.81 8.40 14.18
N THR A 30 1.78 9.29 14.36
CA THR A 30 2.16 9.79 15.68
C THR A 30 1.58 11.19 15.86
N ALA A 31 0.64 11.34 16.80
CA ALA A 31 0.00 12.62 17.08
C ALA A 31 0.95 13.55 17.85
N ILE A 32 0.91 14.84 17.54
CA ILE A 32 1.65 15.86 18.30
C ILE A 32 0.78 16.28 19.49
N SER A 33 1.27 16.04 20.71
CA SER A 33 0.59 16.50 21.92
C SER A 33 1.04 17.89 22.33
N TRP A 34 0.08 18.73 22.68
CA TRP A 34 0.28 19.96 23.43
C TRP A 34 -0.49 19.76 24.72
N THR A 35 0.11 19.89 25.89
CA THR A 35 -0.64 19.90 27.16
C THR A 35 -0.23 21.14 27.95
N ASP A 36 -1.22 21.89 28.43
CA ASP A 36 -0.99 23.09 29.25
C ASP A 36 -1.58 22.91 30.66
N SER A 37 -1.32 23.89 31.54
CA SER A 37 -1.82 23.88 32.93
C SER A 37 -3.35 23.96 33.04
N SER A 38 -4.05 24.28 31.95
CA SER A 38 -5.51 24.33 31.88
C SER A 38 -6.15 22.98 31.50
N SER A 39 -5.33 22.03 31.05
CA SER A 39 -5.75 20.75 30.48
C SER A 39 -6.27 19.73 31.52
N LYS A 40 -6.33 20.11 32.82
CA LYS A 40 -6.82 19.29 33.94
C LYS A 40 -6.22 17.88 34.00
N GLY A 41 -4.94 17.75 33.65
CA GLY A 41 -4.24 16.46 33.62
C GLY A 41 -4.61 15.53 32.46
N ARG A 42 -5.35 16.02 31.44
CA ARG A 42 -5.65 15.28 30.21
C ARG A 42 -4.68 15.69 29.11
N GLN A 43 -4.23 14.71 28.32
CA GLN A 43 -3.44 14.96 27.13
C GLN A 43 -4.32 15.61 26.05
N THR A 44 -3.85 16.70 25.48
CA THR A 44 -4.47 17.34 24.31
C THR A 44 -3.55 17.21 23.09
N PHE A 45 -4.15 17.10 21.90
CA PHE A 45 -3.43 16.91 20.63
C PHE A 45 -3.69 18.08 19.69
N VAL A 46 -2.72 18.38 18.84
CA VAL A 46 -2.86 19.41 17.81
C VAL A 46 -3.72 18.87 16.66
N PRO A 47 -4.91 19.44 16.40
CA PRO A 47 -5.78 18.96 15.33
C PRO A 47 -5.11 19.06 13.96
N GLY A 48 -5.26 18.02 13.15
CA GLY A 48 -4.79 17.99 11.76
C GLY A 48 -3.26 17.93 11.59
N LYS A 49 -2.48 17.71 12.66
CA LYS A 49 -1.03 17.58 12.59
C LYS A 49 -0.53 16.29 13.25
N VAL A 50 0.36 15.62 12.54
CA VAL A 50 1.07 14.41 12.99
C VAL A 50 2.57 14.62 12.80
N SER A 51 3.39 14.08 13.70
CA SER A 51 4.85 14.19 13.62
C SER A 51 5.48 13.17 12.68
N ALA A 52 4.81 12.03 12.50
CA ALA A 52 5.16 10.99 11.55
C ALA A 52 3.87 10.32 11.10
N ASP A 53 3.81 9.97 9.83
CA ASP A 53 2.71 9.22 9.24
C ASP A 53 3.32 8.24 8.24
N ALA A 54 2.96 6.97 8.39
CA ALA A 54 3.47 5.90 7.56
C ALA A 54 2.33 4.99 7.15
N LEU A 55 2.29 4.69 5.86
CA LEU A 55 1.35 3.75 5.26
C LEU A 55 2.09 2.48 4.87
N GLU A 56 1.58 1.34 5.31
CA GLU A 56 2.10 0.04 4.95
C GLU A 56 0.97 -0.80 4.34
N ILE A 57 1.24 -1.38 3.17
CA ILE A 57 0.29 -2.20 2.44
C ILE A 57 0.97 -3.50 2.04
N SER A 58 0.39 -4.61 2.49
CA SER A 58 0.88 -5.94 2.09
C SER A 58 -0.07 -6.55 1.07
N VAL A 59 0.49 -6.97 -0.06
CA VAL A 59 -0.23 -7.57 -1.19
C VAL A 59 0.32 -8.96 -1.48
N SER A 60 -0.51 -9.82 -2.07
CA SER A 60 -0.10 -11.12 -2.59
C SER A 60 -0.86 -11.48 -3.85
N GLY A 61 -0.29 -12.32 -4.69
CA GLY A 61 -0.96 -12.77 -5.89
C GLY A 61 -0.21 -13.88 -6.59
N PHE A 62 -0.55 -14.10 -7.86
CA PHE A 62 0.10 -15.06 -8.73
C PHE A 62 0.56 -14.38 -10.01
N HIS A 63 1.83 -14.55 -10.37
CA HIS A 63 2.36 -14.23 -11.70
C HIS A 63 2.10 -15.42 -12.62
N LYS A 64 1.34 -15.22 -13.70
CA LYS A 64 1.22 -16.19 -14.80
C LYS A 64 2.04 -15.74 -16.01
N ASP A 65 1.65 -14.61 -16.60
CA ASP A 65 2.28 -14.07 -17.82
C ASP A 65 2.98 -12.72 -17.59
N ASP A 66 2.79 -12.10 -16.42
CA ASP A 66 3.37 -10.81 -16.07
C ASP A 66 4.30 -10.93 -14.86
N HIS A 67 5.60 -10.90 -15.14
CA HIS A 67 6.68 -10.98 -14.16
C HIS A 67 7.31 -9.61 -13.84
N ARG A 68 6.71 -8.49 -14.27
CA ARG A 68 7.32 -7.16 -14.09
C ARG A 68 7.49 -6.80 -12.61
N LEU A 69 6.55 -7.15 -11.75
CA LEU A 69 6.68 -6.92 -10.30
C LEU A 69 7.79 -7.78 -9.70
N ALA A 70 7.95 -9.02 -10.18
CA ALA A 70 9.06 -9.88 -9.78
C ALA A 70 10.40 -9.27 -10.20
N ALA A 71 10.49 -8.76 -11.44
CA ALA A 71 11.69 -8.09 -11.95
C ALA A 71 12.07 -6.85 -11.11
N ILE A 72 11.08 -6.09 -10.64
CA ILE A 72 11.28 -4.99 -9.71
C ILE A 72 11.79 -5.51 -8.35
N GLY A 73 11.11 -6.50 -7.77
CA GLY A 73 11.38 -6.99 -6.42
C GLY A 73 12.73 -7.70 -6.25
N VAL A 74 13.28 -8.31 -7.31
CA VAL A 74 14.63 -8.93 -7.30
C VAL A 74 15.68 -8.09 -8.03
N GLY A 75 15.29 -6.93 -8.55
CA GLY A 75 16.12 -6.04 -9.35
C GLY A 75 17.07 -5.16 -8.51
N PRO A 76 17.73 -4.18 -9.15
CA PRO A 76 18.50 -3.16 -8.47
C PRO A 76 17.69 -2.41 -7.41
N ALA A 77 18.34 -1.98 -6.32
CA ALA A 77 17.69 -1.25 -5.23
C ALA A 77 16.96 0.04 -5.68
N ALA A 78 17.40 0.64 -6.79
CA ALA A 78 16.74 1.82 -7.36
C ALA A 78 15.30 1.52 -7.84
N ASP A 79 15.03 0.29 -8.29
CA ASP A 79 13.72 -0.10 -8.82
C ASP A 79 12.70 -0.34 -7.71
N LEU A 80 13.15 -0.53 -6.46
CA LEU A 80 12.28 -0.67 -5.29
C LEU A 80 11.57 0.64 -4.92
N PHE A 81 12.02 1.77 -5.46
CA PHE A 81 11.38 3.07 -5.29
C PHE A 81 10.35 3.28 -6.40
N LEU A 82 9.09 3.07 -6.02
CA LEU A 82 7.93 3.10 -6.89
C LEU A 82 7.37 4.51 -6.94
N ASP A 83 7.90 5.30 -7.89
CA ASP A 83 7.35 6.59 -8.23
C ASP A 83 6.01 6.41 -8.97
N ASP A 84 4.95 7.05 -8.48
CA ASP A 84 3.59 6.99 -9.06
C ASP A 84 2.94 5.59 -9.00
N ALA A 85 2.87 5.03 -7.80
CA ALA A 85 2.12 3.81 -7.55
C ALA A 85 0.67 4.12 -7.18
N ALA A 86 -0.27 3.34 -7.71
CA ALA A 86 -1.69 3.41 -7.38
C ALA A 86 -2.26 2.02 -7.06
N LEU A 87 -2.96 1.91 -5.93
CA LEU A 87 -3.68 0.73 -5.51
C LEU A 87 -5.18 1.01 -5.56
N GLU A 88 -5.88 0.34 -6.47
CA GLU A 88 -7.32 0.45 -6.61
C GLU A 88 -7.99 -0.69 -5.86
N PHE A 89 -8.74 -0.33 -4.83
CA PHE A 89 -9.57 -1.22 -4.04
C PHE A 89 -11.01 -1.08 -4.53
N PRO A 90 -11.57 -2.10 -5.21
CA PRO A 90 -12.97 -2.05 -5.64
C PRO A 90 -13.89 -1.74 -4.45
N GLY A 91 -14.90 -0.88 -4.67
CA GLY A 91 -15.85 -0.47 -3.63
C GLY A 91 -15.32 0.47 -2.53
N TRP A 92 -14.01 0.58 -2.34
CA TRP A 92 -13.42 1.45 -1.30
C TRP A 92 -12.81 2.74 -1.87
N GLY A 93 -11.95 2.63 -2.88
CA GLY A 93 -11.27 3.77 -3.47
C GLY A 93 -9.87 3.47 -3.95
N VAL A 94 -9.14 4.52 -4.30
CA VAL A 94 -7.79 4.46 -4.84
C VAL A 94 -6.81 5.15 -3.90
N ILE A 95 -5.71 4.47 -3.59
CA ILE A 95 -4.57 5.05 -2.89
C ILE A 95 -3.47 5.28 -3.91
N SER A 96 -3.01 6.53 -4.05
CA SER A 96 -1.94 6.89 -4.98
C SER A 96 -0.82 7.66 -4.28
N GLY A 97 0.42 7.40 -4.66
CA GLY A 97 1.58 8.10 -4.10
C GLY A 97 2.89 7.45 -4.47
N LYS A 98 3.95 7.84 -3.76
CA LYS A 98 5.26 7.21 -3.84
C LYS A 98 5.36 6.11 -2.79
N PHE A 99 5.87 4.96 -3.18
CA PHE A 99 6.04 3.82 -2.29
C PHE A 99 7.43 3.21 -2.44
N PHE A 100 7.95 2.68 -1.35
CA PHE A 100 9.11 1.82 -1.33
C PHE A 100 8.67 0.37 -1.14
N MET A 101 9.12 -0.53 -2.01
CA MET A 101 8.94 -1.96 -1.85
C MET A 101 9.93 -2.48 -0.79
N ASN A 102 9.44 -2.60 0.43
CA ASN A 102 10.24 -3.00 1.58
C ASN A 102 10.57 -4.49 1.60
N ASP A 103 9.65 -5.32 1.10
CA ASP A 103 9.82 -6.77 1.04
C ASP A 103 9.18 -7.34 -0.23
N TYR A 104 9.85 -8.32 -0.83
CA TYR A 104 9.32 -9.12 -1.93
C TYR A 104 9.73 -10.58 -1.75
N SER A 105 8.76 -11.49 -1.86
CA SER A 105 8.98 -12.93 -1.80
C SER A 105 8.19 -13.61 -2.92
N GLY A 106 8.87 -14.41 -3.75
CA GLY A 106 8.25 -15.29 -4.73
C GLY A 106 8.47 -16.76 -4.34
N ASP A 107 7.41 -17.57 -4.41
CA ASP A 107 7.51 -19.02 -4.26
C ASP A 107 8.11 -19.66 -5.53
N ALA A 108 8.65 -20.87 -5.40
CA ALA A 108 9.03 -21.66 -6.58
C ALA A 108 7.80 -21.88 -7.50
N PRO A 109 7.96 -21.88 -8.82
CA PRO A 109 6.85 -22.02 -9.76
C PRO A 109 6.05 -23.29 -9.50
N LEU A 110 4.74 -23.14 -9.30
CA LEU A 110 3.79 -24.23 -9.16
C LEU A 110 3.01 -24.36 -10.47
N GLY A 111 3.57 -25.08 -11.44
CA GLY A 111 3.07 -25.08 -12.82
C GLY A 111 3.43 -23.78 -13.53
N ASP A 112 2.47 -23.16 -14.23
CA ASP A 112 2.66 -21.89 -14.95
C ASP A 112 2.42 -20.64 -14.08
N ALA A 113 2.26 -20.81 -12.76
CA ALA A 113 2.01 -19.72 -11.84
C ALA A 113 3.05 -19.64 -10.72
N VAL A 114 3.58 -18.44 -10.49
CA VAL A 114 4.47 -18.12 -9.36
C VAL A 114 3.68 -17.31 -8.35
N LYS A 115 3.48 -17.85 -7.15
CA LYS A 115 2.87 -17.10 -6.04
C LYS A 115 3.87 -16.08 -5.52
N PHE A 116 3.39 -14.89 -5.17
CA PHE A 116 4.24 -13.86 -4.58
C PHE A 116 3.54 -13.14 -3.42
N SER A 117 4.34 -12.49 -2.58
CA SER A 117 3.92 -11.40 -1.69
C SER A 117 4.89 -10.24 -1.73
N ALA A 118 4.36 -9.04 -1.54
CA ALA A 118 5.15 -7.82 -1.43
C ALA A 118 4.58 -6.92 -0.34
N THR A 119 5.46 -6.17 0.32
CA THR A 119 5.09 -5.13 1.28
C THR A 119 5.56 -3.78 0.77
N LEU A 120 4.60 -2.86 0.61
CA LEU A 120 4.81 -1.49 0.16
C LEU A 120 4.71 -0.55 1.36
N MET A 121 5.66 0.37 1.49
CA MET A 121 5.68 1.42 2.51
C MET A 121 5.63 2.80 1.84
N SER A 122 4.85 3.74 2.36
CA SER A 122 4.80 5.11 1.81
C SER A 122 6.18 5.77 1.86
N ASP A 123 6.59 6.36 0.74
CA ASP A 123 7.79 7.18 0.61
C ASP A 123 7.39 8.63 0.28
N GLY A 124 6.86 9.33 1.30
CA GLY A 124 6.33 10.68 1.16
C GLY A 124 4.80 10.71 1.12
N ASP A 125 4.24 11.72 0.46
CA ASP A 125 2.81 11.98 0.47
C ASP A 125 2.03 10.93 -0.35
N TRP A 126 0.85 10.56 0.16
CA TRP A 126 -0.13 9.76 -0.55
C TRP A 126 -1.50 10.44 -0.53
N THR A 127 -2.32 10.09 -1.50
CA THR A 127 -3.70 10.55 -1.63
C THR A 127 -4.63 9.36 -1.58
N PHE A 128 -5.80 9.56 -0.97
CA PHE A 128 -6.90 8.60 -1.02
C PHE A 128 -8.09 9.25 -1.73
N THR A 129 -8.56 8.60 -2.80
CA THR A 129 -9.77 8.99 -3.51
C THR A 129 -10.83 7.93 -3.28
N ALA A 130 -11.89 8.27 -2.53
CA ALA A 130 -12.96 7.32 -2.25
C ALA A 130 -13.67 6.89 -3.54
N ALA A 131 -14.07 5.62 -3.61
CA ALA A 131 -15.01 5.18 -4.63
C ALA A 131 -16.30 5.99 -4.46
N GLY A 132 -16.83 6.56 -5.54
CA GLY A 132 -18.09 7.30 -5.47
C GLY A 132 -19.16 6.42 -4.86
N ALA A 133 -19.82 6.89 -3.80
CA ALA A 133 -20.98 6.21 -3.25
C ALA A 133 -22.11 6.27 -4.29
N SER A 134 -22.26 5.22 -5.10
CA SER A 134 -23.41 5.00 -5.98
C SER A 134 -24.42 4.09 -5.31
#